data_AF-A0A6J7J1B0-F1
#
_entry.id   AF-A0A6J7J1B0-F1
#
_cell.length_a   1.000
_cell.length_b   1.000
_cell.length_c   1.000
_cell.angle_alpha   90.00
_cell.angle_beta   90.00
_cell.angle_gamma   90.00
#
_symmetry.space_group_name_H-M   'P 1'
#
loop_
_entity.id
_entity.type
_entity.pdbx_description
1 polymer ?
#
loop_
_entity_poly.entity_id
_entity_poly.type
_entity_poly.pdbx_seq_one_letter_code
_entity_poly.pdbx_strand_id
1 'polypeptide(L)'
;MTSLLGGAAHPAGCTVQFVAAPRDVVLEDLLRWRGGLGQRTRVVDGPEGELDEVLPGRSPWRRELLVAGGRWTAYLNDGLRGGDPTASAVVVARRLGVPHVVAQHLPSYGPGHAATQLWVSGPDGAPPLMLQRTLSATATDGRWVWHTSGAPLPFENLDRYRARRIRDRFDRPLLLRYIADLGITPPAGVSPSDAVLVEQIS
;
A
#
# COMPACT_ATOMS: atom_id res chain seq x y z
N MET A 1 -7.40 11.99 -13.91
CA MET A 1 -7.20 10.56 -13.61
C MET A 1 -6.06 10.40 -12.63
N THR A 2 -6.41 10.23 -11.36
CA THR A 2 -5.47 9.94 -10.28
C THR A 2 -5.03 8.48 -10.39
N SER A 3 -3.83 8.19 -10.91
CA SER A 3 -3.31 6.82 -10.94
C SER A 3 -2.67 6.47 -9.59
N LEU A 4 -2.98 5.28 -9.06
CA LEU A 4 -2.29 4.74 -7.90
C LEU A 4 -0.76 4.68 -8.13
N LEU A 5 -0.02 4.85 -7.04
CA LEU A 5 1.44 4.89 -6.99
C LEU A 5 2.05 6.03 -7.83
N GLY A 6 1.47 7.23 -7.77
CA GLY A 6 2.13 8.48 -8.16
C GLY A 6 1.88 8.97 -9.58
N GLY A 7 0.60 9.12 -9.98
CA GLY A 7 0.22 9.73 -11.26
C GLY A 7 0.17 11.26 -11.27
N ALA A 8 -0.10 11.91 -10.15
CA ALA A 8 -0.13 13.38 -10.00
C ALA A 8 -0.01 13.77 -8.52
N ALA A 9 0.22 15.06 -8.25
CA ALA A 9 0.69 15.70 -7.01
C ALA A 9 -0.09 15.46 -5.69
N HIS A 10 -1.05 14.54 -5.65
CA HIS A 10 -1.81 14.23 -4.44
C HIS A 10 -1.18 13.06 -3.67
N PRO A 11 -1.04 13.15 -2.34
CA PRO A 11 -0.48 12.07 -1.54
C PRO A 11 -1.33 10.79 -1.62
N ALA A 12 -2.66 10.88 -1.69
CA ALA A 12 -3.52 9.70 -1.76
C ALA A 12 -3.13 8.77 -2.92
N GLY A 13 -2.93 7.49 -2.61
CA GLY A 13 -2.44 6.50 -3.57
C GLY A 13 -0.91 6.41 -3.68
N CYS A 14 -0.13 7.23 -2.97
CA CYS A 14 1.33 7.05 -2.88
C CYS A 14 1.71 5.78 -2.13
N THR A 15 0.89 5.35 -1.17
CA THR A 15 1.04 4.07 -0.47
C THR A 15 -0.21 3.22 -0.71
N VAL A 16 0.00 2.02 -1.25
CA VAL A 16 -1.08 1.03 -1.48
C VAL A 16 -0.64 -0.28 -0.86
N GLN A 17 -1.52 -0.87 -0.06
CA GLN A 17 -1.35 -2.21 0.47
C GLN A 17 -2.18 -3.19 -0.37
N PHE A 18 -1.68 -4.40 -0.59
CA PHE A 18 -2.38 -5.44 -1.32
C PHE A 18 -2.50 -6.67 -0.44
N VAL A 19 -3.73 -7.14 -0.23
CA VAL A 19 -4.03 -8.37 0.52
C VAL A 19 -4.46 -9.44 -0.47
N ALA A 20 -3.85 -10.63 -0.42
CA ALA A 20 -4.12 -11.73 -1.36
C ALA A 20 -5.43 -12.48 -1.02
N ALA A 21 -6.53 -11.73 -0.92
CA ALA A 21 -7.87 -12.24 -0.74
C ALA A 21 -8.89 -11.35 -1.48
N PRO A 22 -10.07 -11.88 -1.85
CA PRO A 22 -11.16 -11.09 -2.43
C PRO A 22 -11.61 -9.94 -1.51
N ARG A 23 -12.07 -8.83 -2.10
CA ARG A 23 -12.46 -7.60 -1.38
C ARG A 23 -13.45 -7.87 -0.25
N ASP A 24 -14.46 -8.69 -0.51
CA ASP A 24 -15.52 -8.93 0.46
C ASP A 24 -15.02 -9.76 1.66
N VAL A 25 -14.04 -10.65 1.45
CA VAL A 25 -13.36 -11.39 2.53
C VAL A 25 -12.50 -10.44 3.38
N VAL A 26 -11.79 -9.53 2.73
CA VAL A 26 -10.98 -8.49 3.40
C VAL A 26 -11.88 -7.54 4.20
N LEU A 27 -13.01 -7.12 3.62
CA LEU A 27 -14.00 -6.27 4.28
C LEU A 27 -14.59 -6.96 5.52
N GLU A 28 -15.02 -8.22 5.38
CA GLU A 28 -15.61 -8.97 6.49
C GLU A 28 -14.64 -9.10 7.68
N ASP A 29 -13.38 -9.48 7.43
CA ASP A 29 -12.40 -9.60 8.51
C ASP A 29 -12.01 -8.23 9.10
N LEU A 30 -11.90 -7.18 8.27
CA LEU A 30 -11.67 -5.82 8.73
C LEU A 30 -12.77 -5.37 9.70
N LEU A 31 -14.04 -5.52 9.33
CA LEU A 31 -15.18 -5.13 10.17
C LEU A 31 -15.24 -5.96 11.46
N ARG A 32 -14.99 -7.27 11.37
CA ARG A 32 -14.91 -8.15 12.55
C ARG A 32 -13.82 -7.68 13.51
N TRP A 33 -12.62 -7.40 13.00
CA TRP A 33 -11.51 -6.93 13.81
C TRP A 33 -11.80 -5.57 14.45
N ARG A 34 -12.34 -4.61 13.68
CA ARG A 34 -12.76 -3.28 14.17
C ARG A 34 -13.80 -3.37 15.28
N GLY A 35 -14.83 -4.20 15.09
CA GLY A 35 -15.85 -4.45 16.11
C GLY A 35 -15.27 -5.05 17.39
N GLY A 36 -14.30 -5.98 17.26
CA GLY A 36 -13.57 -6.53 18.40
C GLY A 36 -12.73 -5.50 19.18
N LEU A 37 -12.35 -4.39 18.54
CA LEU A 37 -11.69 -3.24 19.18
C LEU A 37 -12.69 -2.22 19.75
N GLY A 38 -14.00 -2.50 19.71
CA GLY A 38 -15.06 -1.58 20.13
C GLY A 38 -15.25 -0.38 19.19
N GLN A 39 -14.66 -0.42 17.98
CA GLN A 39 -14.77 0.66 17.01
C GLN A 39 -16.07 0.55 16.22
N ARG A 40 -16.79 1.67 16.12
CA ARG A 40 -17.97 1.78 15.26
C ARG A 40 -17.52 2.17 13.86
N THR A 41 -18.02 1.46 12.86
CA THR A 41 -17.69 1.70 11.45
C THR A 41 -18.96 1.88 10.63
N ARG A 42 -18.88 2.74 9.63
CA ARG A 42 -19.86 2.91 8.56
C ARG A 42 -19.24 2.36 7.28
N VAL A 43 -20.02 1.59 6.53
CA VAL A 43 -19.63 1.09 5.20
C VAL A 43 -20.38 1.88 4.14
N VAL A 44 -19.68 2.30 3.10
CA VAL A 44 -20.24 2.96 1.92
C VAL A 44 -19.77 2.20 0.69
N ASP A 45 -20.70 1.55 0.02
CA ASP A 45 -20.45 0.88 -1.26
C ASP A 45 -20.32 1.91 -2.37
N GLY A 46 -19.32 1.72 -3.23
CA GLY A 46 -19.07 2.56 -4.40
C GLY A 46 -18.98 4.05 -4.10
N PRO A 47 -18.01 4.49 -3.28
CA PRO A 47 -17.78 5.91 -3.06
C PRO A 47 -17.54 6.62 -4.40
N GLU A 48 -18.33 7.65 -4.65
CA GLU A 48 -18.12 8.57 -5.76
C GLU A 48 -17.12 9.66 -5.36
N GLY A 49 -16.41 10.21 -6.34
CA GLY A 49 -15.44 11.28 -6.16
C GLY A 49 -14.01 10.89 -6.55
N GLU A 50 -13.15 11.90 -6.62
CA GLU A 50 -11.72 11.67 -6.82
C GLU A 50 -11.07 11.11 -5.54
N LEU A 51 -9.90 10.49 -5.67
CA LEU A 51 -9.26 9.78 -4.57
C LEU A 51 -8.96 10.68 -3.36
N ASP A 52 -8.70 11.97 -3.59
CA ASP A 52 -8.49 13.00 -2.57
C ASP A 52 -9.78 13.39 -1.84
N GLU A 53 -10.93 13.35 -2.51
CA GLU A 53 -12.23 13.58 -1.87
C GLU A 53 -12.62 12.39 -0.98
N VAL A 54 -12.36 11.17 -1.47
CA VAL A 54 -12.60 9.93 -0.72
C VAL A 54 -11.62 9.83 0.45
N LEU A 55 -10.33 10.13 0.23
CA LEU A 55 -9.23 10.02 1.21
C LEU A 55 -8.54 11.38 1.45
N PRO A 56 -9.15 12.29 2.23
CA PRO A 56 -8.74 13.70 2.33
C PRO A 56 -7.47 13.97 3.15
N GLY A 57 -6.80 12.96 3.70
CA GLY A 57 -5.61 13.16 4.52
C GLY A 57 -5.91 13.67 5.94
N ARG A 58 -5.75 12.82 6.95
CA ARG A 58 -6.07 13.07 8.36
C ARG A 58 -5.08 12.35 9.29
N SER A 59 -5.01 12.82 10.53
CA SER A 59 -4.26 12.20 11.63
C SER A 59 -5.05 12.29 12.95
N PRO A 60 -5.41 11.17 13.60
CA PRO A 60 -5.34 9.82 13.05
C PRO A 60 -6.23 9.69 11.81
N TRP A 61 -5.86 8.78 10.90
CA TRP A 61 -6.70 8.42 9.76
C TRP A 61 -7.99 7.75 10.25
N ARG A 62 -9.07 7.86 9.46
CA ARG A 62 -10.41 7.34 9.80
C ARG A 62 -11.10 6.65 8.63
N ARG A 63 -10.57 6.76 7.43
CA ARG A 63 -11.15 6.20 6.21
C ARG A 63 -10.23 5.15 5.62
N GLU A 64 -10.80 4.02 5.25
CA GLU A 64 -10.13 2.89 4.62
C GLU A 64 -10.87 2.58 3.32
N LEU A 65 -10.18 2.64 2.18
CA LEU A 65 -10.75 2.32 0.87
C LEU A 65 -10.24 0.95 0.42
N LEU A 66 -11.17 0.04 0.14
CA LEU A 66 -10.91 -1.28 -0.40
C LEU A 66 -11.31 -1.30 -1.87
N VAL A 67 -10.41 -1.69 -2.77
CA VAL A 67 -10.68 -1.79 -4.22
C VAL A 67 -10.37 -3.20 -4.69
N ALA A 68 -11.31 -3.81 -5.40
CA ALA A 68 -11.11 -5.13 -5.98
C ALA A 68 -10.03 -5.11 -7.09
N GLY A 69 -9.16 -6.12 -7.10
CA GLY A 69 -8.06 -6.28 -8.05
C GLY A 69 -7.84 -7.75 -8.43
N GLY A 70 -8.93 -8.46 -8.74
CA GLY A 70 -8.92 -9.90 -8.98
C GLY A 70 -8.75 -10.69 -7.68
N ARG A 71 -7.68 -11.50 -7.58
CA ARG A 71 -7.35 -12.25 -6.35
C ARG A 71 -6.79 -11.37 -5.22
N TRP A 72 -6.46 -10.12 -5.54
CA TRP A 72 -5.92 -9.15 -4.60
C TRP A 72 -6.97 -8.07 -4.29
N THR A 73 -6.92 -7.56 -3.08
CA THR A 73 -7.62 -6.34 -2.68
C THR A 73 -6.60 -5.24 -2.45
N ALA A 74 -6.72 -4.14 -3.19
CA ALA A 74 -5.98 -2.93 -2.89
C ALA A 74 -6.62 -2.23 -1.69
N TYR A 75 -5.80 -1.86 -0.73
CA TYR A 75 -6.19 -1.20 0.51
C TYR A 75 -5.45 0.14 0.59
N LEU A 76 -6.22 1.20 0.87
CA LEU A 76 -5.73 2.55 1.07
C LEU A 76 -6.35 3.14 2.34
N ASN A 77 -5.71 4.15 2.92
CA ASN A 77 -6.30 4.95 3.99
C ASN A 77 -5.99 6.43 3.83
N ASP A 78 -6.72 7.26 4.56
CA ASP A 78 -6.60 8.71 4.51
C ASP A 78 -5.50 9.27 5.42
N GLY A 79 -4.37 8.58 5.66
CA GLY A 79 -3.25 9.16 6.42
C GLY A 79 -2.64 10.40 5.74
N LEU A 80 -2.15 11.37 6.53
CA LEU A 80 -1.59 12.69 6.11
C LEU A 80 -0.54 12.69 4.99
N ARG A 81 0.00 11.53 4.60
CA ARG A 81 1.00 11.37 3.53
C ARG A 81 0.63 10.29 2.51
N GLY A 82 -0.67 10.07 2.33
CA GLY A 82 -1.15 9.22 1.25
C GLY A 82 -1.33 7.77 1.63
N GLY A 83 -1.55 7.53 2.90
CA GLY A 83 -1.59 6.21 3.51
C GLY A 83 -0.56 6.04 4.61
N ASP A 84 -0.76 4.98 5.37
CA ASP A 84 0.18 4.46 6.35
C ASP A 84 0.54 3.02 5.95
N PRO A 85 1.82 2.70 5.68
CA PRO A 85 2.26 1.37 5.26
C PRO A 85 2.13 0.31 6.36
N THR A 86 1.86 0.72 7.59
CA THR A 86 1.66 -0.16 8.76
C THR A 86 0.19 -0.28 9.19
N ALA A 87 -0.73 0.28 8.40
CA ALA A 87 -2.17 0.25 8.69
C ALA A 87 -2.79 -1.16 8.60
N SER A 88 -4.12 -1.23 8.77
CA SER A 88 -4.88 -2.47 9.01
C SER A 88 -4.64 -3.62 8.06
N ALA A 89 -4.29 -3.36 6.80
CA ALA A 89 -4.16 -4.42 5.80
C ALA A 89 -3.13 -5.49 6.20
N VAL A 90 -2.02 -5.13 6.87
CA VAL A 90 -1.08 -6.13 7.40
C VAL A 90 -1.72 -6.99 8.50
N VAL A 91 -2.58 -6.41 9.35
CA VAL A 91 -3.27 -7.14 10.41
C VAL A 91 -4.30 -8.10 9.81
N VAL A 92 -5.12 -7.61 8.87
CA VAL A 92 -6.13 -8.42 8.16
C VAL A 92 -5.47 -9.57 7.41
N ALA A 93 -4.39 -9.31 6.67
CA ALA A 93 -3.67 -10.36 5.95
C ALA A 93 -3.10 -11.43 6.88
N ARG A 94 -2.54 -11.03 8.04
CA ARG A 94 -2.06 -11.98 9.05
C ARG A 94 -3.18 -12.82 9.65
N ARG A 95 -4.33 -12.20 9.95
CA ARG A 95 -5.52 -12.91 10.47
C ARG A 95 -6.07 -13.92 9.48
N LEU A 96 -6.04 -13.58 8.19
CA LEU A 96 -6.45 -14.46 7.10
C LEU A 96 -5.36 -15.48 6.70
N GLY A 97 -4.12 -15.34 7.18
CA GLY A 97 -3.00 -16.21 6.81
C GLY A 97 -2.57 -16.09 5.35
N VAL A 98 -2.76 -14.92 4.72
CA VAL A 98 -2.52 -14.70 3.29
C VAL A 98 -1.33 -13.78 3.02
N PRO A 99 -0.71 -13.85 1.82
CA PRO A 99 0.29 -12.88 1.39
C PRO A 99 -0.20 -11.43 1.42
N HIS A 100 0.72 -10.52 1.73
CA HIS A 100 0.51 -9.09 1.82
C HIS A 100 1.69 -8.31 1.25
N VAL A 101 1.39 -7.26 0.49
CA VAL A 101 2.39 -6.41 -0.17
C VAL A 101 2.10 -4.94 0.12
N VAL A 102 3.08 -4.21 0.62
CA VAL A 102 3.07 -2.75 0.63
C VAL A 102 3.86 -2.26 -0.57
N ALA A 103 3.23 -1.47 -1.43
CA ALA A 103 3.89 -0.72 -2.49
C ALA A 103 3.79 0.77 -2.17
N GLN A 104 4.94 1.45 -2.16
CA GLN A 104 4.99 2.88 -1.96
C GLN A 104 5.82 3.54 -3.05
N HIS A 105 5.27 4.58 -3.66
CA HIS A 105 6.03 5.53 -4.45
C HIS A 105 5.61 6.95 -4.10
N LEU A 106 6.50 7.65 -3.42
CA LEU A 106 6.38 9.05 -3.05
C LEU A 106 7.34 9.84 -3.95
N PRO A 107 6.82 10.55 -4.97
CA PRO A 107 7.65 11.39 -5.83
C PRO A 107 8.33 12.48 -5.01
N SER A 108 9.39 13.08 -5.56
CA SER A 108 10.13 14.14 -4.86
C SER A 108 9.20 15.31 -4.48
N TYR A 109 9.15 15.64 -3.20
CA TYR A 109 8.36 16.77 -2.68
C TYR A 109 9.13 17.51 -1.58
N GLY A 110 8.74 18.78 -1.35
CA GLY A 110 9.33 19.61 -0.30
C GLY A 110 10.88 19.71 -0.40
N PRO A 111 11.63 19.64 0.72
CA PRO A 111 13.09 19.79 0.76
C PRO A 111 13.86 18.61 0.14
N GLY A 112 13.25 17.85 -0.77
CA GLY A 112 13.85 16.68 -1.41
C GLY A 112 13.52 15.37 -0.69
N HIS A 113 12.34 15.27 -0.07
CA HIS A 113 11.82 13.99 0.42
C HIS A 113 11.31 13.17 -0.76
N ALA A 114 11.68 11.89 -0.82
CA ALA A 114 11.20 10.95 -1.83
C ALA A 114 11.30 9.53 -1.27
N ALA A 115 10.48 8.61 -1.78
CA ALA A 115 10.58 7.21 -1.40
C ALA A 115 10.07 6.29 -2.51
N THR A 116 10.76 5.18 -2.73
CA THR A 116 10.19 4.00 -3.40
C THR A 116 10.43 2.80 -2.51
N GLN A 117 9.38 2.09 -2.12
CA GLN A 117 9.45 0.96 -1.20
C GLN A 117 8.55 -0.19 -1.63
N LEU A 118 9.03 -1.41 -1.35
CA LEU A 118 8.27 -2.65 -1.51
C LEU A 118 8.47 -3.49 -0.25
N TRP A 119 7.40 -3.82 0.45
CA TRP A 119 7.43 -4.74 1.58
C TRP A 119 6.56 -5.94 1.24
N VAL A 120 7.12 -7.14 1.33
CA VAL A 120 6.40 -8.40 1.13
C VAL A 120 6.38 -9.13 2.47
N SER A 121 5.19 -9.49 2.90
CA SER A 121 4.92 -10.24 4.13
C SER A 121 3.94 -11.37 3.84
N GLY A 122 4.01 -12.44 4.62
CA GLY A 122 3.13 -13.59 4.41
C GLY A 122 3.29 -14.65 5.50
N PRO A 123 2.53 -15.75 5.44
CA PRO A 123 2.54 -16.79 6.46
C PRO A 123 3.93 -17.40 6.70
N ASP A 124 4.80 -17.42 5.69
CA ASP A 124 6.16 -17.96 5.82
C ASP A 124 7.20 -16.94 6.33
N GLY A 125 6.78 -15.71 6.65
CA GLY A 125 7.66 -14.68 7.19
C GLY A 125 7.95 -14.83 8.68
N ALA A 126 9.02 -14.19 9.17
CA ALA A 126 9.36 -14.25 10.59
C ALA A 126 8.52 -13.28 11.44
N PRO A 127 8.01 -13.68 12.62
CA PRO A 127 7.34 -12.79 13.55
C PRO A 127 8.24 -11.62 14.01
N PRO A 128 7.67 -10.46 14.42
CA PRO A 128 6.24 -10.18 14.55
C PRO A 128 5.57 -9.65 13.27
N LEU A 129 6.35 -9.08 12.34
CA LEU A 129 5.82 -8.44 11.13
C LEU A 129 5.60 -9.40 9.97
N MET A 130 6.07 -10.65 10.09
CA MET A 130 5.99 -11.67 9.05
C MET A 130 6.61 -11.20 7.72
N LEU A 131 7.63 -10.34 7.80
CA LEU A 131 8.32 -9.80 6.64
C LEU A 131 9.17 -10.89 5.99
N GLN A 132 9.04 -11.01 4.67
CA GLN A 132 9.82 -11.91 3.83
C GLN A 132 10.85 -11.15 3.02
N ARG A 133 10.47 -9.96 2.51
CA ARG A 133 11.34 -9.11 1.70
C ARG A 133 11.02 -7.64 1.89
N THR A 134 12.03 -6.81 2.08
CA THR A 134 11.88 -5.34 2.03
C THR A 134 12.91 -4.73 1.09
N LEU A 135 12.47 -3.74 0.32
CA LEU A 135 13.29 -2.88 -0.53
C LEU A 135 12.91 -1.44 -0.24
N SER A 136 13.90 -0.57 -0.07
CA SER A 136 13.67 0.85 0.22
C SER A 136 14.79 1.71 -0.35
N ALA A 137 14.41 2.61 -1.26
CA ALA A 137 15.22 3.75 -1.66
C ALA A 137 14.49 5.02 -1.18
N THR A 138 15.02 5.67 -0.15
CA THR A 138 14.39 6.83 0.48
C THR A 138 15.32 8.02 0.49
N ALA A 139 14.76 9.22 0.40
CA ALA A 139 15.46 10.47 0.57
C ALA A 139 14.84 11.27 1.72
N THR A 140 15.69 11.76 2.62
CA THR A 140 15.33 12.75 3.63
C THR A 140 16.20 13.97 3.39
N ASP A 141 15.59 15.12 3.11
CA ASP A 141 16.29 16.37 2.78
C ASP A 141 17.33 16.17 1.66
N GLY A 142 16.95 15.43 0.61
CA GLY A 142 17.81 15.09 -0.52
C GLY A 142 18.89 14.03 -0.26
N ARG A 143 19.06 13.57 0.99
CA ARG A 143 20.03 12.51 1.34
C ARG A 143 19.40 11.14 1.14
N TRP A 144 19.93 10.40 0.18
CA TRP A 144 19.42 9.09 -0.18
C TRP A 144 20.00 7.97 0.68
N VAL A 145 19.15 7.03 1.07
CA VAL A 145 19.50 5.80 1.80
C VAL A 145 18.91 4.60 1.05
N TRP A 146 19.70 3.53 0.99
CA TRP A 146 19.31 2.24 0.42
C TRP A 146 19.23 1.20 1.52
N HIS A 147 18.13 0.47 1.59
CA HIS A 147 17.95 -0.62 2.53
C HIS A 147 17.25 -1.81 1.88
N THR A 148 17.74 -3.02 2.15
CA THR A 148 17.06 -4.27 1.80
C THR A 148 17.19 -5.28 2.92
N SER A 149 16.16 -6.08 3.14
CA SER A 149 16.20 -7.21 4.08
C SER A 149 15.44 -8.42 3.54
N GLY A 150 15.78 -9.62 3.99
CA GLY A 150 15.21 -10.88 3.50
C GLY A 150 15.87 -11.40 2.21
N ALA A 151 15.49 -12.61 1.80
CA ALA A 151 16.00 -13.22 0.57
C ALA A 151 15.41 -12.51 -0.66
N PRO A 152 16.22 -12.24 -1.71
CA PRO A 152 15.68 -11.71 -2.95
C PRO A 152 14.61 -12.61 -3.57
N LEU A 153 13.57 -11.99 -4.13
CA LEU A 153 12.55 -12.68 -4.90
C LEU A 153 13.10 -13.09 -6.28
N PRO A 154 12.58 -14.16 -6.92
CA PRO A 154 13.17 -14.72 -8.15
C PRO A 154 13.24 -13.75 -9.34
N PHE A 155 12.36 -12.73 -9.37
CA PHE A 155 12.26 -11.74 -10.45
C PHE A 155 13.04 -10.45 -10.17
N GLU A 156 13.69 -10.32 -9.00
CA GLU A 156 14.43 -9.11 -8.66
C GLU A 156 15.63 -8.90 -9.60
N ASN A 157 15.75 -7.69 -10.15
CA ASN A 157 16.94 -7.26 -10.88
C ASN A 157 18.00 -6.74 -9.91
N LEU A 158 18.87 -7.64 -9.47
CA LEU A 158 19.91 -7.34 -8.48
C LEU A 158 21.00 -6.40 -8.99
N ASP A 159 21.22 -6.32 -10.30
CA ASP A 159 22.19 -5.40 -10.89
C ASP A 159 21.78 -3.93 -10.67
N ARG A 160 20.47 -3.65 -10.68
CA ARG A 160 19.95 -2.30 -10.36
C ARG A 160 20.36 -1.87 -8.95
N TYR A 161 20.50 -2.78 -7.99
CA TYR A 161 20.87 -2.45 -6.61
C TYR A 161 22.31 -1.96 -6.47
N ARG A 162 23.14 -2.16 -7.50
CA ARG A 162 24.53 -1.69 -7.56
C ARG A 162 24.67 -0.34 -8.27
N ALA A 163 23.58 0.27 -8.72
CA ALA A 163 23.62 1.57 -9.38
C ALA A 163 24.33 2.63 -8.52
N ARG A 164 25.11 3.50 -9.18
CA ARG A 164 25.92 4.55 -8.54
C ARG A 164 25.06 5.50 -7.71
N ARG A 165 23.90 5.91 -8.24
CA ARG A 165 22.94 6.76 -7.53
C ARG A 165 21.90 5.88 -6.85
N ILE A 166 21.67 6.10 -5.56
CA ILE A 166 20.70 5.32 -4.77
C ILE A 166 19.27 5.45 -5.33
N ARG A 167 18.87 6.65 -5.78
CA ARG A 167 17.56 6.87 -6.41
C ARG A 167 17.32 6.01 -7.65
N ASP A 168 18.42 5.59 -8.30
CA ASP A 168 18.37 4.73 -9.47
C ASP A 168 18.44 3.26 -9.06
N ARG A 169 18.50 2.88 -7.77
CA ARG A 169 18.52 1.47 -7.35
C ARG A 169 17.12 0.85 -7.30
N PHE A 170 16.13 1.67 -6.96
CA PHE A 170 14.73 1.26 -6.93
C PHE A 170 13.84 2.48 -7.18
N ASP A 171 13.15 2.45 -8.31
CA ASP A 171 12.30 3.53 -8.81
C ASP A 171 10.89 3.03 -9.15
N ARG A 172 9.99 3.94 -9.49
CA ARG A 172 8.60 3.61 -9.81
C ARG A 172 8.46 2.55 -10.91
N PRO A 173 9.13 2.65 -12.07
CA PRO A 173 9.02 1.62 -13.10
C PRO A 173 9.43 0.23 -12.58
N LEU A 174 10.50 0.14 -11.78
CA LEU A 174 10.95 -1.13 -11.21
C LEU A 174 9.97 -1.67 -10.16
N LEU A 175 9.39 -0.80 -9.32
CA LEU A 175 8.32 -1.16 -8.37
C LEU A 175 7.10 -1.73 -9.10
N LEU A 176 6.64 -1.04 -10.15
CA LEU A 176 5.48 -1.49 -10.95
C LEU A 176 5.73 -2.83 -11.64
N ARG A 177 6.96 -3.09 -12.09
CA ARG A 177 7.33 -4.41 -12.62
C ARG A 177 7.27 -5.48 -11.54
N TYR A 178 7.85 -5.23 -10.36
CA TYR A 178 7.87 -6.20 -9.27
C TYR A 178 6.48 -6.56 -8.74
N ILE A 179 5.57 -5.59 -8.63
CA ILE A 179 4.18 -5.91 -8.23
C ILE A 179 3.47 -6.71 -9.33
N ALA A 180 3.74 -6.43 -10.62
CA ALA A 180 3.21 -7.24 -11.71
C ALA A 180 3.75 -8.68 -11.67
N ASP A 181 5.05 -8.87 -11.38
CA ASP A 181 5.67 -10.20 -11.21
C ASP A 181 5.09 -10.98 -10.00
N LEU A 182 4.55 -10.27 -9.00
CA LEU A 182 3.78 -10.86 -7.89
C LEU A 182 2.32 -11.21 -8.27
N GLY A 183 1.94 -10.98 -9.53
CA GLY A 183 0.58 -11.17 -10.03
C GLY A 183 -0.41 -10.11 -9.52
N ILE A 184 0.08 -8.92 -9.14
CA ILE A 184 -0.75 -7.78 -8.76
C ILE A 184 -0.90 -6.89 -9.99
N THR A 185 -2.14 -6.69 -10.42
CA THR A 185 -2.48 -5.63 -11.37
C THR A 185 -3.08 -4.49 -10.57
N PRO A 186 -2.36 -3.39 -10.32
CA PRO A 186 -2.93 -2.25 -9.62
C PRO A 186 -4.15 -1.74 -10.37
N PRO A 187 -5.26 -1.44 -9.69
CA PRO A 187 -6.42 -0.88 -10.38
C PRO A 187 -6.01 0.46 -11.01
N ALA A 188 -6.43 0.67 -12.26
CA ALA A 188 -6.08 1.86 -13.04
C ALA A 188 -6.69 3.16 -12.47
N GLY A 189 -7.71 3.02 -11.61
CA GLY A 189 -8.40 4.07 -10.87
C GLY A 189 -9.34 3.46 -9.83
N VAL A 190 -10.12 4.29 -9.15
CA VAL A 190 -11.19 3.82 -8.26
C VAL A 190 -12.48 3.76 -9.07
N SER A 191 -12.95 2.56 -9.40
CA SER A 191 -14.29 2.38 -9.94
C SER A 191 -15.28 2.23 -8.78
N PRO A 192 -16.40 2.97 -8.75
CA PRO A 192 -17.43 2.79 -7.73
C PRO A 192 -17.92 1.34 -7.62
N SER A 193 -18.05 0.60 -8.72
CA SER A 193 -18.48 -0.82 -8.67
C SER A 193 -17.53 -1.72 -7.86
N ASP A 194 -16.26 -1.35 -7.82
CA ASP A 194 -15.18 -2.20 -7.33
C ASP A 194 -14.68 -1.73 -5.95
N ALA A 195 -15.19 -0.60 -5.47
CA ALA A 195 -14.70 0.08 -4.29
C ALA A 195 -15.69 0.04 -3.12
N VAL A 196 -15.17 -0.12 -1.91
CA VAL A 196 -15.92 0.03 -0.65
C VAL A 196 -15.12 0.93 0.27
N LEU A 197 -15.77 1.94 0.84
CA LEU A 197 -15.20 2.82 1.85
C LEU A 197 -15.68 2.37 3.24
N VAL A 198 -14.74 2.20 4.15
CA VAL A 198 -14.99 1.97 5.57
C VAL A 198 -14.57 3.22 6.33
N GLU A 199 -15.52 3.82 7.05
CA GLU A 199 -15.30 5.02 7.84
C GLU A 199 -15.47 4.72 9.33
N GLN A 200 -14.49 5.06 10.15
CA GLN A 200 -14.66 5.03 11.60
C GLN A 200 -15.55 6.20 12.04
N ILE A 201 -16.64 5.86 12.73
CA ILE A 201 -17.58 6.83 13.32
C ILE A 201 -17.40 6.89 14.84
N SER A 202 -17.51 8.09 15.40
CA SER A 202 -17.40 8.36 16.85
C SER A 202 -18.59 7.82 17.63
#